data_AF-S2DB28-F1
#
_entry.id   AF-S2DB28-F1
#
_cell.length_a   1.000
_cell.length_b   1.000
_cell.length_c   1.000
_cell.angle_alpha   90.00
_cell.angle_beta   90.00
_cell.angle_gamma   90.00
#
_symmetry.space_group_name_H-M   'P 1'
#
loop_
_entity.id
_entity.type
_entity.pdbx_description
1 polymer ?
#
loop_
_entity_poly.entity_id
_entity_poly.type
_entity_poly.pdbx_seq_one_letter_code
_entity_poly.pdbx_strand_id
1 'polypeptide(L)'
;MSYIILVILWLLFYFTHSYLAGLSIKQKISSLLKSGYRWYRMFYSLLFGFFFFGILVYAATLAKSQILATTELLTYMGYMFATFGTIIIVKAFRNFSGFKFIGIRPHNDLQVTEPLVTSGIHAWMRHPVYTGLVLIFLGYFLFAPFLSSLIHLTCLLVYLPFGIYFEEKKLVSIYGEAYTAYKKSVSALIPFKKIKAT
;
A
#
# COMPACT_ATOMS: atom_id res chain seq x y z
N MET A 1 -1.93 5.41 -27.16
CA MET A 1 -0.55 4.98 -26.85
C MET A 1 -0.11 5.42 -25.45
N SER A 2 -0.18 6.70 -25.10
CA SER A 2 0.36 7.20 -23.82
C SER A 2 -0.30 6.64 -22.54
N TYR A 3 -1.62 6.39 -22.55
CA TYR A 3 -2.28 5.72 -21.41
C TYR A 3 -1.88 4.25 -21.25
N ILE A 4 -1.51 3.57 -22.34
CA ILE A 4 -1.02 2.18 -22.28
C ILE A 4 0.35 2.17 -21.59
N ILE A 5 1.20 3.15 -21.89
CA ILE A 5 2.47 3.35 -21.19
C ILE A 5 2.21 3.56 -19.69
N LEU A 6 1.21 4.35 -19.30
CA LEU A 6 0.85 4.53 -17.89
C LEU A 6 0.48 3.19 -17.21
N VAL A 7 -0.30 2.34 -17.87
CA VAL A 7 -0.64 1.00 -17.36
C VAL A 7 0.60 0.12 -17.25
N ILE A 8 1.47 0.11 -18.27
CA ILE A 8 2.72 -0.65 -18.26
C ILE A 8 3.63 -0.20 -17.12
N LEU A 9 3.75 1.11 -16.88
CA LEU A 9 4.52 1.66 -15.77
C LEU A 9 3.97 1.20 -14.41
N TRP A 10 2.65 1.16 -14.23
CA TRP A 10 2.03 0.61 -13.03
C TRP A 10 2.30 -0.89 -12.87
N LEU A 11 2.15 -1.68 -13.94
CA LEU A 11 2.43 -3.12 -13.91
C LEU A 11 3.89 -3.38 -13.55
N LEU A 12 4.83 -2.66 -14.17
CA LEU A 12 6.24 -2.76 -13.87
C LEU A 12 6.54 -2.36 -12.42
N PHE A 13 5.97 -1.24 -11.96
CA PHE A 13 6.09 -0.77 -10.59
C PHE A 13 5.61 -1.84 -9.59
N TYR A 14 4.39 -2.35 -9.76
CA TYR A 14 3.82 -3.31 -8.83
C TYR A 14 4.51 -4.68 -8.87
N PHE A 15 4.89 -5.14 -10.06
CA PHE A 15 5.64 -6.38 -10.22
C PHE A 15 6.99 -6.29 -9.52
N THR A 16 7.78 -5.25 -9.81
CA THR A 16 9.11 -5.05 -9.20
C THR A 16 9.01 -4.77 -7.69
N HIS A 17 8.02 -4.00 -7.25
CA HIS A 17 7.74 -3.72 -5.85
C HIS A 17 7.47 -5.01 -5.07
N SER A 18 6.54 -5.85 -5.55
CA SER A 18 6.23 -7.14 -4.93
C SER A 18 7.39 -8.13 -5.00
N TYR A 19 8.11 -8.17 -6.13
CA TYR A 19 9.24 -9.06 -6.32
C TYR A 19 10.37 -8.77 -5.31
N LEU A 20 10.77 -7.50 -5.19
CA LEU A 20 11.79 -7.08 -4.23
C LEU A 20 11.27 -7.13 -2.78
N ALA A 21 9.97 -6.96 -2.55
CA ALA A 21 9.38 -7.16 -1.22
C ALA A 21 9.38 -8.62 -0.76
N GLY A 22 9.48 -9.57 -1.70
CA GLY A 22 9.36 -11.01 -1.46
C GLY A 22 10.45 -11.57 -0.54
N LEU A 23 10.05 -12.49 0.34
CA LEU A 23 10.93 -13.10 1.34
C LEU A 23 12.18 -13.76 0.72
N SER A 24 12.01 -14.54 -0.34
CA SER A 24 13.11 -15.26 -0.99
C SER A 24 14.18 -14.32 -1.54
N ILE A 25 13.76 -13.19 -2.12
CA ILE A 25 14.67 -12.17 -2.65
C ILE A 25 15.37 -11.43 -1.52
N LYS A 26 14.62 -11.05 -0.49
CA LYS A 26 15.18 -10.42 0.71
C LYS A 26 16.23 -11.29 1.40
N GLN A 27 15.98 -12.60 1.53
CA GLN A 27 16.94 -13.54 2.11
C GLN A 27 18.23 -13.65 1.27
N LYS A 28 18.11 -13.74 -0.06
CA LYS A 28 19.26 -13.71 -0.97
C LYS A 28 20.06 -12.40 -0.87
N ILE A 29 19.38 -11.26 -0.84
CA ILE A 29 20.04 -9.95 -0.70
C ILE A 29 20.69 -9.82 0.69
N SER A 30 20.04 -10.32 1.74
CA SER A 30 20.58 -10.33 3.09
C SER A 30 21.84 -11.18 3.21
N SER A 31 21.92 -12.33 2.53
CA SER A 31 23.13 -13.17 2.56
C SER A 31 24.30 -12.52 1.80
N LEU A 32 24.02 -11.76 0.74
CA LEU A 32 25.00 -11.00 -0.02
C LEU A 32 25.52 -9.76 0.74
N LEU A 33 24.61 -8.93 1.27
CA LEU A 33 24.95 -7.65 1.91
C LEU A 33 25.37 -7.76 3.38
N LYS A 34 25.10 -8.90 4.04
CA LYS A 34 25.39 -9.13 5.48
C LYS A 34 24.89 -7.96 6.35
N SER A 35 25.79 -7.29 7.08
CA SER A 35 25.47 -6.14 7.95
C SER A 35 24.96 -4.91 7.19
N GLY A 36 25.23 -4.81 5.89
CA GLY A 36 24.69 -3.75 5.02
C GLY A 36 23.18 -3.86 4.78
N TYR A 37 22.59 -5.04 4.96
CA TYR A 37 21.15 -5.29 4.72
C TYR A 37 20.23 -4.38 5.55
N ARG A 38 20.68 -3.88 6.70
CA ARG A 38 19.92 -2.93 7.54
C ARG A 38 19.45 -1.66 6.80
N TRP A 39 20.13 -1.29 5.71
CA TRP A 39 19.80 -0.14 4.87
C TRP A 39 18.90 -0.48 3.68
N TYR A 40 18.66 -1.77 3.43
CA TYR A 40 17.85 -2.25 2.30
C TYR A 40 16.48 -1.58 2.26
N ARG A 41 15.80 -1.48 3.41
CA ARG A 41 14.47 -0.88 3.51
C ARG A 41 14.46 0.60 3.10
N MET A 42 15.51 1.35 3.43
CA MET A 42 15.65 2.76 3.05
C MET A 42 15.79 2.90 1.53
N PHE A 43 16.75 2.19 0.93
CA PHE A 43 16.97 2.24 -0.51
C PHE A 43 15.75 1.74 -1.28
N TYR A 44 15.11 0.67 -0.81
CA TYR A 44 13.85 0.19 -1.35
C TYR A 44 12.78 1.29 -1.34
N SER A 45 12.57 1.94 -0.20
CA SER A 45 11.53 2.98 -0.05
C SER A 45 11.83 4.21 -0.91
N LEU A 46 13.09 4.62 -1.02
CA LEU A 46 13.52 5.72 -1.88
C LEU A 46 13.32 5.38 -3.37
N LEU A 47 13.73 4.19 -3.79
CA LEU A 47 13.60 3.73 -5.17
C LEU A 47 12.14 3.71 -5.62
N PHE A 48 11.27 3.09 -4.82
CA PHE A 48 9.84 3.01 -5.16
C PHE A 48 9.12 4.34 -4.95
N GLY A 49 9.53 5.17 -4.00
CA GLY A 49 9.06 6.55 -3.89
C GLY A 49 9.36 7.36 -5.15
N PHE A 50 10.58 7.23 -5.69
CA PHE A 50 11.00 7.89 -6.93
C PHE A 50 10.19 7.40 -8.13
N PHE A 51 10.04 6.08 -8.33
CA PHE A 51 9.24 5.55 -9.43
C PHE A 51 7.77 5.94 -9.32
N PHE A 52 7.19 5.87 -8.13
CA PHE A 52 5.81 6.30 -7.89
C PHE A 52 5.61 7.77 -8.26
N PHE A 53 6.51 8.65 -7.81
CA PHE A 53 6.46 10.07 -8.17
C PHE A 53 6.63 10.28 -9.68
N GLY A 54 7.56 9.55 -10.32
CA GLY A 54 7.75 9.58 -11.77
C GLY A 54 6.49 9.18 -12.55
N ILE A 55 5.74 8.18 -12.06
CA ILE A 55 4.45 7.78 -12.64
C ILE A 55 3.41 8.92 -12.54
N LEU A 56 3.36 9.63 -11.40
CA LEU A 56 2.46 10.77 -11.24
C LEU A 56 2.85 11.94 -12.14
N VAL A 57 4.14 12.24 -12.26
CA VAL A 57 4.64 13.29 -13.18
C VAL A 57 4.32 12.93 -14.62
N TYR A 58 4.57 11.69 -15.04
CA TYR A 58 4.19 11.22 -16.38
C TYR A 58 2.69 11.33 -16.62
N ALA A 59 1.87 10.91 -15.65
CA ALA A 59 0.42 11.04 -15.77
C ALA A 59 -0.04 12.50 -15.89
N ALA A 60 0.66 13.43 -15.26
CA ALA A 60 0.37 14.87 -15.34
C ALA A 60 0.73 15.50 -16.69
N THR A 61 1.63 14.90 -17.48
CA THR A 61 1.94 15.36 -18.85
C THR A 61 0.97 14.83 -19.91
N LEU A 62 0.14 13.84 -19.55
CA LEU A 62 -0.86 13.30 -20.46
C LEU A 62 -1.95 14.33 -20.74
N ALA A 63 -2.48 14.30 -21.96
CA ALA A 63 -3.70 15.03 -22.29
C ALA A 63 -4.80 14.66 -21.28
N LYS A 64 -5.55 15.65 -20.80
CA LYS A 64 -6.63 15.43 -19.85
C LYS A 64 -7.86 14.92 -20.61
N SER A 65 -8.00 13.59 -20.69
CA SER A 65 -9.22 12.97 -21.20
C SER A 65 -10.23 12.84 -20.07
N GLN A 66 -11.24 13.71 -20.10
CA GLN A 66 -12.28 13.75 -19.08
C GLN A 66 -13.33 12.67 -19.33
N ILE A 67 -13.61 11.86 -18.30
CA ILE A 67 -14.56 10.74 -18.37
C ILE A 67 -15.91 11.15 -17.79
N LEU A 68 -15.91 11.95 -16.71
CA LEU A 68 -17.12 12.45 -16.07
C LEU A 68 -17.10 13.98 -16.00
N ALA A 69 -18.27 14.61 -16.02
CA ALA A 69 -18.38 16.04 -15.77
C ALA A 69 -17.88 16.36 -14.34
N THR A 70 -17.01 17.37 -14.21
CA THR A 70 -16.57 17.87 -12.91
C THR A 70 -17.71 18.69 -12.29
N THR A 71 -18.41 18.11 -11.32
CA THR A 71 -19.45 18.80 -10.55
C THR A 71 -18.94 19.13 -9.16
N GLU A 72 -19.51 20.16 -8.52
CA GLU A 72 -19.16 20.52 -7.14
C GLU A 72 -19.33 19.32 -6.19
N LEU A 73 -20.40 18.54 -6.36
CA LEU A 73 -20.64 17.33 -5.58
C LEU A 73 -19.47 16.34 -5.68
N LEU A 74 -18.99 16.05 -6.90
CA LEU A 74 -17.86 15.15 -7.09
C LEU A 74 -16.56 15.70 -6.50
N THR A 75 -16.33 17.01 -6.60
CA THR A 75 -15.20 17.69 -5.97
C THR A 75 -15.25 17.55 -4.43
N TYR A 76 -16.40 17.83 -3.80
CA TYR A 76 -16.58 17.67 -2.35
C TYR A 76 -16.41 16.22 -1.91
N MET A 77 -17.02 15.27 -2.64
CA MET A 77 -16.83 13.85 -2.37
C MET A 77 -15.36 13.46 -2.51
N GLY A 78 -14.66 13.97 -3.52
CA GLY A 78 -13.23 13.76 -3.73
C GLY A 78 -12.39 14.15 -2.52
N TYR A 79 -12.58 15.37 -2.02
CA TYR A 79 -11.91 15.84 -0.80
C TYR A 79 -12.30 15.05 0.44
N MET A 80 -13.58 14.69 0.59
CA MET A 80 -14.06 13.88 1.70
C MET A 80 -13.36 12.52 1.75
N PHE A 81 -13.33 11.79 0.63
CA PHE A 81 -12.70 10.47 0.55
C PHE A 81 -11.17 10.54 0.77
N ALA A 82 -10.50 11.52 0.17
CA ALA A 82 -9.06 11.71 0.37
C ALA A 82 -8.71 12.04 1.82
N THR A 83 -9.53 12.88 2.47
CA THR A 83 -9.38 13.23 3.88
C THR A 83 -9.57 12.00 4.79
N PHE A 84 -10.64 11.23 4.57
CA PHE A 84 -10.90 10.01 5.32
C PHE A 84 -9.77 8.98 5.17
N GLY A 85 -9.29 8.78 3.93
CA GLY A 85 -8.17 7.89 3.66
C GLY A 85 -6.89 8.31 4.36
N THR A 86 -6.61 9.62 4.38
CA THR A 86 -5.46 10.20 5.09
C THR A 86 -5.57 9.98 6.60
N ILE A 87 -6.74 10.23 7.20
CA ILE A 87 -6.99 9.99 8.63
C ILE A 87 -6.75 8.51 9.00
N ILE A 88 -7.23 7.59 8.17
CA ILE A 88 -7.03 6.15 8.35
C ILE A 88 -5.55 5.79 8.33
N ILE A 89 -4.79 6.30 7.35
CA ILE A 89 -3.34 6.09 7.25
C ILE A 89 -2.61 6.65 8.48
N VAL A 90 -2.93 7.88 8.89
CA VAL A 90 -2.32 8.51 10.07
C VAL A 90 -2.60 7.68 11.33
N LYS A 91 -3.85 7.22 11.51
CA LYS A 91 -4.20 6.33 12.63
C LYS A 91 -3.49 4.98 12.56
N ALA A 92 -3.28 4.43 11.36
CA ALA A 92 -2.55 3.18 11.16
C ALA A 92 -1.11 3.27 11.64
N PHE A 93 -0.46 4.42 11.44
CA PHE A 93 0.92 4.65 11.84
C PHE A 93 1.09 5.04 13.31
N ARG A 94 0.04 5.33 14.08
CA ARG A 94 0.18 5.71 15.51
C ARG A 94 0.91 4.66 16.37
N ASN A 95 0.79 3.39 16.02
CA ASN A 95 1.40 2.27 16.74
C ASN A 95 2.70 1.78 16.08
N PHE A 96 3.17 2.44 15.01
CA PHE A 96 4.36 2.07 14.27
C PHE A 96 5.34 3.24 14.18
N SER A 97 6.64 2.96 14.23
CA SER A 97 7.63 3.98 13.92
C SER A 97 7.63 4.25 12.41
N GLY A 98 7.07 5.39 11.99
CA GLY A 98 7.08 5.81 10.58
C GLY A 98 8.50 5.82 9.99
N PHE A 99 9.49 6.27 10.78
CA PHE A 99 10.91 6.24 10.40
C PHE A 99 11.46 4.81 10.17
N LYS A 100 10.97 3.82 10.92
CA LYS A 100 11.29 2.41 10.70
C LYS A 100 10.59 1.88 9.45
N PHE A 101 9.33 2.25 9.25
CA PHE A 101 8.53 1.85 8.09
C PHE A 101 9.18 2.25 6.75
N ILE A 102 9.72 3.47 6.65
CA ILE A 102 10.46 3.96 5.47
C ILE A 102 11.94 3.61 5.49
N GLY A 103 12.45 3.00 6.56
CA GLY A 103 13.84 2.55 6.69
C GLY A 103 14.87 3.63 7.03
N ILE A 104 14.46 4.86 7.36
CA ILE A 104 15.38 5.92 7.85
C ILE A 104 16.09 5.46 9.12
N ARG A 105 15.38 4.76 10.01
CA ARG A 105 16.03 4.01 11.11
C ARG A 105 16.41 2.63 10.57
N PRO A 106 17.72 2.33 10.41
CA PRO A 106 18.16 1.08 9.81
C PRO A 106 17.74 -0.10 10.69
N HIS A 107 17.16 -1.13 10.08
CA HIS A 107 16.79 -2.34 10.79
C HIS A 107 16.76 -3.54 9.83
N ASN A 108 16.82 -4.75 10.38
CA ASN A 108 16.59 -5.96 9.61
C ASN A 108 15.09 -6.29 9.65
N ASP A 109 14.40 -6.19 8.52
CA ASP A 109 12.96 -6.47 8.41
C ASP A 109 12.63 -7.96 8.21
N LEU A 110 13.64 -8.83 8.25
CA LEU A 110 13.53 -10.29 8.28
C LEU A 110 13.54 -10.85 9.72
N GLN A 111 13.85 -10.02 10.72
CA GLN A 111 13.86 -10.43 12.12
C GLN A 111 12.62 -9.89 12.85
N VAL A 112 12.03 -10.72 13.70
CA VAL A 112 10.98 -10.31 14.62
C VAL A 112 11.61 -9.37 15.64
N THR A 113 11.29 -8.09 15.55
CA THR A 113 11.83 -7.06 16.47
C THR A 113 10.73 -6.33 17.23
N GLU A 114 9.47 -6.52 16.83
CA GLU A 114 8.31 -5.83 17.41
C GLU A 114 7.15 -6.81 17.59
N PRO A 115 6.29 -6.60 18.60
CA PRO A 115 5.09 -7.39 18.79
C PRO A 115 4.06 -7.13 17.67
N LEU A 116 3.22 -8.12 17.41
CA LEU A 116 2.11 -7.99 16.46
C LEU A 116 1.10 -6.95 16.97
N VAL A 117 0.87 -5.89 16.19
CA VAL A 117 -0.10 -4.84 16.52
C VAL A 117 -1.49 -5.27 16.05
N THR A 118 -2.40 -5.51 16.99
CA THR A 118 -3.81 -5.88 16.73
C THR A 118 -4.82 -4.90 17.34
N SER A 119 -4.34 -3.79 17.92
CA SER A 119 -5.16 -2.78 18.60
C SER A 119 -5.40 -1.52 17.76
N GLY A 120 -6.28 -0.64 18.23
CA GLY A 120 -6.63 0.60 17.53
C GLY A 120 -7.31 0.31 16.20
N ILE A 121 -6.88 0.95 15.11
CA ILE A 121 -7.47 0.74 13.78
C ILE A 121 -7.22 -0.69 13.24
N HIS A 122 -6.12 -1.32 13.67
CA HIS A 122 -5.80 -2.72 13.33
C HIS A 122 -6.76 -3.72 13.98
N ALA A 123 -7.54 -3.34 14.98
CA ALA A 123 -8.60 -4.20 15.53
C ALA A 123 -9.80 -4.35 14.57
N TRP A 124 -9.96 -3.41 13.63
CA TRP A 124 -11.11 -3.34 12.72
C TRP A 124 -10.78 -3.84 11.31
N MET A 125 -9.55 -3.64 10.85
CA MET A 125 -9.06 -4.09 9.55
C MET A 125 -7.56 -4.38 9.63
N ARG A 126 -7.08 -5.38 8.90
CA ARG A 126 -5.66 -5.79 8.92
C ARG A 126 -4.76 -4.87 8.12
N HIS A 127 -5.30 -4.25 7.07
CA HIS A 127 -4.53 -3.43 6.13
C HIS A 127 -5.08 -2.01 6.00
N PRO A 128 -5.11 -1.22 7.09
CA PRO A 128 -5.68 0.12 7.08
C PRO A 128 -4.96 1.07 6.12
N VAL A 129 -3.66 0.91 5.90
CA VAL A 129 -2.92 1.70 4.91
C VAL A 129 -3.48 1.47 3.50
N TYR A 130 -3.78 0.22 3.14
CA TYR A 130 -4.38 -0.09 1.84
C TYR A 130 -5.79 0.47 1.71
N THR A 131 -6.62 0.37 2.75
CA THR A 131 -7.94 1.02 2.78
C THR A 131 -7.81 2.53 2.57
N GLY A 132 -6.87 3.18 3.26
CA GLY A 132 -6.63 4.60 3.09
C GLY A 132 -6.14 4.98 1.69
N LEU A 133 -5.26 4.17 1.08
CA LEU A 133 -4.81 4.37 -0.30
C LEU A 133 -5.96 4.27 -1.31
N VAL A 134 -6.85 3.28 -1.16
CA VAL A 134 -8.04 3.15 -2.01
C VAL A 134 -8.91 4.40 -1.91
N LEU A 135 -9.16 4.89 -0.70
CA LEU A 135 -9.98 6.10 -0.48
C LEU A 135 -9.32 7.35 -1.05
N ILE A 136 -7.99 7.49 -0.94
CA ILE A 136 -7.24 8.60 -1.53
C ILE A 136 -7.32 8.55 -3.06
N PHE A 137 -7.11 7.38 -3.67
CA PHE A 137 -7.14 7.23 -5.13
C PHE A 137 -8.56 7.38 -5.68
N LEU A 138 -9.57 6.91 -4.94
CA LEU A 138 -10.98 7.17 -5.24
C LEU A 138 -11.27 8.67 -5.14
N GLY A 139 -10.83 9.33 -4.07
CA GLY A 139 -10.99 10.76 -3.89
C GLY A 139 -10.33 11.56 -5.02
N TYR A 140 -9.14 11.16 -5.44
CA TYR A 140 -8.44 11.74 -6.59
C TYR A 140 -9.21 11.56 -7.90
N PHE A 141 -9.77 10.38 -8.16
CA PHE A 141 -10.62 10.14 -9.32
C PHE A 141 -11.87 11.00 -9.31
N LEU A 142 -12.54 11.16 -8.17
CA LEU A 142 -13.74 12.00 -8.07
C LEU A 142 -13.43 13.50 -8.22
N PHE A 143 -12.31 13.95 -7.64
CA PHE A 143 -11.83 15.33 -7.77
C PHE A 143 -11.42 15.67 -9.21
N ALA A 144 -10.70 14.76 -9.87
CA ALA A 144 -10.18 14.92 -11.22
C ALA A 144 -10.56 13.69 -12.05
N PRO A 145 -11.79 13.60 -12.60
CA PRO A 145 -12.34 12.41 -13.27
C PRO A 145 -11.79 12.22 -14.68
N PHE A 146 -10.47 12.11 -14.77
CA PHE A 146 -9.73 11.86 -15.99
C PHE A 146 -9.45 10.36 -16.17
N LEU A 147 -9.12 9.97 -17.40
CA LEU A 147 -8.70 8.59 -17.68
C LEU A 147 -7.45 8.18 -16.90
N SER A 148 -6.52 9.11 -16.64
CA SER A 148 -5.32 8.82 -15.84
C SER A 148 -5.65 8.49 -14.38
N SER A 149 -6.51 9.27 -13.71
CA SER A 149 -6.92 9.00 -12.32
C SER A 149 -7.72 7.71 -12.19
N LEU A 150 -8.55 7.36 -13.19
CA LEU A 150 -9.22 6.07 -13.25
C LEU A 150 -8.22 4.91 -13.40
N ILE A 151 -7.19 5.07 -14.23
CA ILE A 151 -6.12 4.07 -14.39
C ILE A 151 -5.36 3.88 -13.07
N HIS A 152 -4.99 4.97 -12.39
CA HIS A 152 -4.34 4.90 -11.08
C HIS A 152 -5.18 4.07 -10.08
N LEU A 153 -6.47 4.38 -9.95
CA LEU A 153 -7.39 3.66 -9.07
C LEU A 153 -7.54 2.19 -9.47
N THR A 154 -7.78 1.92 -10.74
CA THR A 154 -7.97 0.56 -11.25
C THR A 154 -6.72 -0.30 -11.05
N CYS A 155 -5.53 0.20 -11.39
CA CYS A 155 -4.28 -0.51 -11.19
C CYS A 155 -4.03 -0.83 -9.71
N LEU A 156 -4.36 0.08 -8.79
CA LEU A 156 -4.30 -0.17 -7.34
C LEU A 156 -5.25 -1.29 -6.93
N LEU A 157 -6.53 -1.22 -7.33
CA LEU A 157 -7.54 -2.22 -6.98
C LEU A 157 -7.18 -3.62 -7.49
N VAL A 158 -6.62 -3.73 -8.71
CA VAL A 158 -6.15 -4.98 -9.28
C VAL A 158 -4.92 -5.53 -8.55
N TYR A 159 -4.01 -4.65 -8.12
CA TYR A 159 -2.80 -5.05 -7.41
C TYR A 159 -3.05 -5.54 -5.97
N LEU A 160 -3.96 -4.89 -5.25
CA LEU A 160 -4.14 -5.08 -3.81
C LEU A 160 -4.32 -6.54 -3.37
N PRO A 161 -5.13 -7.39 -4.04
CA PRO A 161 -5.24 -8.80 -3.67
C PRO A 161 -3.89 -9.53 -3.64
N PHE A 162 -3.01 -9.24 -4.59
CA PHE A 162 -1.66 -9.81 -4.65
C PHE A 162 -0.77 -9.26 -3.54
N GLY A 163 -0.77 -7.94 -3.36
CA GLY A 163 -0.02 -7.27 -2.29
C GLY A 163 -0.37 -7.83 -0.91
N ILE A 164 -1.67 -7.91 -0.62
CA ILE A 164 -2.22 -8.50 0.61
C ILE A 164 -1.78 -9.96 0.75
N TYR A 165 -1.91 -10.78 -0.30
CA TYR A 165 -1.52 -12.18 -0.23
C TYR A 165 -0.05 -12.36 0.18
N PHE A 166 0.87 -11.66 -0.49
CA PHE A 166 2.30 -11.76 -0.21
C PHE A 166 2.68 -11.19 1.15
N GLU A 167 2.08 -10.06 1.53
CA GLU A 167 2.28 -9.47 2.85
C GLU A 167 1.78 -10.38 3.96
N GLU A 168 0.59 -10.95 3.83
CA GLU A 168 0.05 -11.87 4.83
C GLU A 168 0.88 -13.15 4.93
N LYS A 169 1.40 -13.67 3.81
CA LYS A 169 2.34 -14.79 3.83
C LYS A 169 3.60 -14.45 4.61
N LYS A 170 4.13 -13.22 4.44
CA LYS A 170 5.26 -12.71 5.23
C LYS A 170 4.90 -12.60 6.72
N LEU A 171 3.75 -12.03 7.05
CA LEU A 171 3.32 -11.88 8.44
C LEU A 171 3.10 -13.22 9.14
N VAL A 172 2.56 -14.23 8.44
CA VAL A 172 2.48 -15.61 8.96
C VAL A 172 3.88 -16.18 9.23
N SER A 173 4.86 -15.96 8.35
CA SER A 173 6.22 -16.46 8.58
C SER A 173 6.94 -15.81 9.77
N ILE A 174 6.55 -14.58 10.13
CA ILE A 174 7.16 -13.79 11.21
C ILE A 174 6.47 -14.06 12.55
N TYR A 175 5.13 -14.09 12.56
CA TYR A 175 4.32 -14.12 13.79
C TYR A 175 3.58 -15.46 14.01
N GLY A 176 3.65 -16.38 13.06
CA GLY A 176 3.09 -17.73 13.17
C GLY A 176 1.59 -17.76 13.49
N GLU A 177 1.23 -18.54 14.51
CA GLU A 177 -0.16 -18.74 14.94
C GLU A 177 -0.84 -17.44 15.39
N ALA A 178 -0.11 -16.52 16.01
CA ALA A 178 -0.66 -15.24 16.47
C ALA A 178 -1.28 -14.45 15.32
N TYR A 179 -0.59 -14.38 14.17
CA TYR A 179 -1.15 -13.72 12.98
C TYR A 179 -2.27 -14.53 12.33
N THR A 180 -2.19 -15.86 12.37
CA THR A 180 -3.24 -16.72 11.82
C THR A 180 -4.55 -16.56 12.59
N ALA A 181 -4.49 -16.49 13.92
CA ALA A 181 -5.64 -16.21 14.78
C ALA A 181 -6.23 -14.81 14.49
N TYR A 182 -5.37 -13.79 14.40
CA TYR A 182 -5.77 -12.43 14.02
C TYR A 182 -6.41 -12.34 12.63
N LYS A 183 -5.87 -13.07 11.65
CA LYS A 183 -6.40 -13.15 10.28
C LYS A 183 -7.81 -13.72 10.22
N LYS A 184 -8.15 -14.64 11.13
CA LYS A 184 -9.48 -15.24 11.26
C LYS A 184 -10.50 -14.27 11.88
N SER A 185 -10.10 -13.44 12.83
CA SER A 185 -11.01 -12.57 13.59
C SER A 185 -11.26 -11.20 12.96
N VAL A 186 -10.30 -10.65 12.22
CA VAL A 186 -10.37 -9.29 11.64
C VAL A 186 -10.50 -9.37 10.12
N SER A 187 -11.16 -8.43 9.45
CA SER A 187 -11.27 -8.36 7.99
C SER A 187 -10.03 -7.74 7.34
N ALA A 188 -9.82 -7.95 6.04
CA ALA A 188 -8.61 -7.43 5.37
C ALA A 188 -8.63 -5.89 5.23
N LEU A 189 -9.69 -5.33 4.63
CA LEU A 189 -9.75 -3.92 4.23
C LEU A 189 -10.95 -3.18 4.83
N ILE A 190 -12.17 -3.69 4.60
CA ILE A 190 -13.40 -3.04 5.06
C ILE A 190 -13.77 -3.59 6.43
N PRO A 191 -14.08 -2.76 7.43
CA PRO A 191 -14.29 -3.19 8.82
C PRO A 191 -15.63 -3.92 8.96
N PHE A 192 -15.62 -5.20 8.65
CA PHE A 192 -16.72 -6.12 8.93
C PHE A 192 -16.30 -7.04 10.06
N LYS A 193 -17.14 -7.14 11.09
CA LYS A 193 -16.94 -8.11 12.15
C LYS A 193 -17.10 -9.51 11.53
N LYS A 194 -16.02 -10.28 11.46
CA LYS A 194 -16.13 -11.70 11.06
C LYS A 194 -16.85 -12.41 12.20
N ILE A 195 -18.08 -12.85 11.95
CA ILE A 195 -18.82 -13.69 12.88
C ILE A 195 -17.97 -14.94 13.09
N LYS A 196 -17.61 -15.25 14.35
CA LYS A 196 -17.00 -16.54 14.68
C LYS A 196 -18.01 -17.60 14.25
N ALA A 197 -17.67 -18.42 13.26
CA ALA A 197 -18.34 -19.70 13.09
C ALA A 197 -18.01 -20.52 14.34
N THR A 198 -18.96 -20.56 15.28
CA THR A 198 -19.00 -21.49 16.41
C THR A 198 -19.27 -22.89 15.92
#